data_AF-A0A6N9ACW7-F1
#
_entry.id   AF-A0A6N9ACW7-F1
#
_cell.length_a   1.000
_cell.length_b   1.000
_cell.length_c   1.000
_cell.angle_alpha   90.00
_cell.angle_beta   90.00
_cell.angle_gamma   90.00
#
_symmetry.space_group_name_H-M   'P 1'
#
loop_
_entity.id
_entity.type
_entity.pdbx_description
1 polymer ?
#
loop_
_entity_poly.entity_id
_entity_poly.type
_entity_poly.pdbx_seq_one_letter_code
_entity_poly.pdbx_strand_id
1 'polypeptide(L)'
;MLKPLNSTVRPSLPGEVTLKKVSGATGDAAPGFVGLPLVETQPRVRRPDWLRVKLPYGPVYKNLVELIDEHDLHTVCQSARCPNMGECWTAGTATFMILGNVCTRSCGFCAVQTGRPEPGLDYDEPRRVANAARIMGLKHAVVTSVNRDEREDGGAPIFAETIRRIRKEIPGCTVEVLIPDFRGIWSALQIVLDERPEILNHNVESVPRLYRRVRPQADYERSLRVLEISKDQGLRTKSGIMVGLGETEDEVLTLMDDFVRVGVDVMTIGQYLQPTHMHLPVEEFIHPDQFKRYKEIGEAKGIEHVESGPLVRSSYHAERHV
;
A
#
# COMPACT_ATOMS: atom_id res chain seq x y z
N MET A 1 -24.68 -11.17 -26.94
CA MET A 1 -25.33 -12.23 -26.14
C MET A 1 -24.29 -12.82 -25.20
N LEU A 2 -24.27 -12.37 -23.95
CA LEU A 2 -23.37 -12.87 -22.90
C LEU A 2 -24.02 -14.07 -22.20
N LYS A 3 -23.27 -15.16 -22.01
CA LYS A 3 -23.70 -16.33 -21.22
C LYS A 3 -23.74 -15.97 -19.73
N PRO A 4 -24.70 -16.48 -18.95
CA PRO A 4 -24.73 -16.25 -17.50
C PRO A 4 -23.66 -17.10 -16.81
N LEU A 5 -22.88 -16.46 -15.93
CA LEU A 5 -22.00 -17.11 -14.96
C LEU A 5 -22.85 -17.72 -13.84
N ASN A 6 -23.21 -18.99 -14.00
CA ASN A 6 -23.65 -19.80 -12.87
C ASN A 6 -22.40 -20.24 -12.09
N SER A 7 -22.08 -19.58 -10.99
CA SER A 7 -21.23 -20.15 -9.94
C SER A 7 -21.88 -19.96 -8.58
N THR A 8 -22.87 -20.80 -8.31
CA THR A 8 -23.41 -21.06 -6.97
C THR A 8 -22.43 -21.89 -6.14
N VAL A 9 -21.16 -21.49 -6.06
CA VAL A 9 -20.19 -22.16 -5.20
C VAL A 9 -20.11 -21.38 -3.90
N ARG A 10 -20.85 -21.87 -2.90
CA ARG A 10 -20.78 -21.36 -1.54
C ARG A 10 -19.37 -21.63 -0.98
N PRO A 11 -18.75 -20.66 -0.29
CA PRO A 11 -17.46 -20.88 0.36
C PRO A 11 -17.58 -21.92 1.48
N SER A 12 -16.60 -22.82 1.58
CA SER A 12 -16.55 -23.86 2.61
C SER A 12 -16.37 -23.26 4.00
N LEU A 13 -17.16 -23.74 4.96
CA LEU A 13 -17.11 -23.30 6.36
C LEU A 13 -16.00 -24.04 7.14
N PRO A 14 -15.50 -23.47 8.25
CA PRO A 14 -14.58 -24.16 9.15
C PRO A 14 -15.21 -25.47 9.66
N GLY A 15 -14.60 -26.62 9.32
CA GLY A 15 -15.08 -27.96 9.67
C GLY A 15 -15.55 -28.80 8.47
N GLU A 16 -15.82 -28.18 7.31
CA GLU A 16 -16.24 -28.90 6.09
C GLU A 16 -15.05 -29.47 5.29
N VAL A 17 -13.81 -29.14 5.68
CA VAL A 17 -12.59 -29.57 5.01
C VAL A 17 -11.95 -30.73 5.79
N THR A 18 -11.99 -31.94 5.21
CA THR A 18 -11.26 -33.09 5.75
C THR A 18 -9.77 -32.95 5.44
N LEU A 19 -8.98 -32.54 6.43
CA LEU A 19 -7.53 -32.48 6.30
C LEU A 19 -6.93 -33.89 6.28
N LYS A 20 -6.16 -34.23 5.24
CA LYS A 20 -5.36 -35.47 5.24
C LYS A 20 -4.27 -35.37 6.30
N LYS A 21 -4.20 -36.34 7.21
CA LYS A 21 -3.08 -36.50 8.14
C LYS A 21 -1.81 -36.80 7.34
N VAL A 22 -0.79 -35.97 7.53
CA VAL A 22 0.57 -36.24 7.04
C VAL A 22 1.25 -37.13 8.08
N SER A 23 1.66 -38.33 7.67
CA SER A 23 2.46 -39.23 8.51
C SER A 23 3.95 -38.88 8.40
N GLY A 24 4.55 -38.49 9.53
CA GLY A 24 5.94 -38.66 9.92
C GLY A 24 7.05 -38.25 8.93
N ALA A 25 7.78 -37.18 9.26
CA ALA A 25 9.11 -36.92 8.75
C ALA A 25 10.15 -37.29 9.82
N THR A 26 11.04 -38.23 9.53
CA THR A 26 12.31 -38.40 10.24
C THR A 26 13.41 -38.51 9.20
N GLY A 27 14.37 -37.58 9.28
CA GLY A 27 15.61 -37.66 8.53
C GLY A 27 16.46 -38.81 9.05
N ASP A 28 16.71 -39.77 8.18
CA ASP A 28 18.00 -40.32 7.77
C ASP A 28 17.66 -41.23 6.58
N ALA A 29 18.30 -40.99 5.43
CA ALA A 29 17.79 -41.43 4.13
C ALA A 29 17.73 -42.97 4.00
N ALA A 30 16.56 -43.53 4.31
CA ALA A 30 16.14 -44.88 3.95
C ALA A 30 15.70 -44.93 2.47
N PRO A 31 15.75 -46.10 1.81
CA PRO A 31 15.41 -46.23 0.39
C PRO A 31 13.94 -45.87 0.19
N GLY A 32 13.67 -44.82 -0.60
CA GLY A 32 12.31 -44.35 -0.89
C GLY A 32 12.06 -42.85 -0.64
N PHE A 33 13.02 -42.12 -0.07
CA PHE A 33 12.91 -40.66 0.04
C PHE A 33 13.39 -39.96 -1.23
N VAL A 34 12.45 -39.32 -1.93
CA VAL A 34 12.77 -38.32 -2.95
C VAL A 34 13.27 -37.09 -2.20
N GLY A 35 14.53 -36.69 -2.45
CA GLY A 35 15.10 -35.48 -1.89
C GLY A 35 14.17 -34.30 -2.18
N LEU A 36 13.84 -33.52 -1.16
CA LEU A 36 13.11 -32.27 -1.35
C LEU A 36 13.90 -31.43 -2.37
N PRO A 37 13.27 -30.89 -3.42
CA PRO A 37 13.96 -30.03 -4.35
C PRO A 37 14.53 -28.86 -3.55
N LEU A 38 15.86 -28.84 -3.42
CA LEU A 38 16.57 -27.67 -2.96
C LEU A 38 16.30 -26.59 -4.01
N VAL A 39 15.51 -25.59 -3.64
CA VAL A 39 15.31 -24.41 -4.49
C VAL A 39 16.68 -23.76 -4.59
N GLU A 40 17.32 -23.84 -5.76
CA GLU A 40 18.54 -23.09 -6.04
C GLU A 40 18.30 -21.62 -5.74
N THR A 41 19.06 -21.07 -4.80
CA THR A 41 19.00 -19.64 -4.47
C THR A 41 19.44 -18.87 -5.70
N GLN A 42 18.50 -18.20 -6.39
CA GLN A 42 18.87 -17.39 -7.55
C GLN A 42 19.87 -16.30 -7.14
N PRO A 43 20.93 -16.07 -7.93
CA PRO A 43 21.90 -15.04 -7.64
C PRO A 43 21.23 -13.67 -7.60
N ARG A 44 21.60 -12.83 -6.62
CA ARG A 44 21.04 -11.48 -6.47
C ARG A 44 21.32 -10.66 -7.74
N VAL A 45 20.24 -10.22 -8.40
CA VAL A 45 20.36 -9.18 -9.42
C VAL A 45 20.90 -7.92 -8.74
N ARG A 46 22.09 -7.48 -9.17
CA ARG A 46 22.75 -6.32 -8.57
C ARG A 46 21.90 -5.08 -8.83
N ARG A 47 21.60 -4.31 -7.78
CA ARG A 47 20.89 -3.04 -7.91
C ARG A 47 21.66 -2.10 -8.85
N PRO A 48 21.01 -1.57 -9.90
CA PRO A 48 21.60 -0.59 -10.79
C PRO A 48 22.03 0.70 -10.07
N ASP A 49 22.94 1.44 -10.68
CA ASP A 49 23.51 2.65 -10.09
C ASP A 49 22.46 3.76 -9.90
N TRP A 50 21.48 3.88 -10.81
CA TRP A 50 20.40 4.88 -10.72
C TRP A 50 19.38 4.62 -9.59
N LEU A 51 19.44 3.44 -8.95
CA LEU A 51 18.64 3.11 -7.77
C LEU A 51 19.41 3.29 -6.46
N ARG A 52 20.66 3.74 -6.51
CA ARG A 52 21.45 4.00 -5.31
C ARG A 52 21.12 5.38 -4.76
N VAL A 53 20.75 5.38 -3.49
CA VAL A 53 20.37 6.56 -2.72
C VAL A 53 21.18 6.60 -1.44
N LYS A 54 21.48 7.81 -0.98
CA LYS A 54 22.03 8.00 0.36
C LYS A 54 20.90 7.82 1.36
N LEU A 55 21.11 6.98 2.37
CA LEU A 55 20.14 6.86 3.45
C LEU A 55 20.07 8.20 4.21
N PRO A 56 18.88 8.60 4.67
CA PRO A 56 18.74 9.77 5.52
C PRO A 56 19.57 9.56 6.80
N TYR A 57 20.37 10.56 7.16
CA TYR A 57 21.18 10.57 8.39
C TYR A 57 21.20 11.98 8.98
N GLY A 58 21.42 12.08 10.30
CA GLY A 58 21.60 13.34 11.00
C GLY A 58 20.57 13.60 12.11
N PRO A 59 20.72 14.74 12.82
CA PRO A 59 19.90 15.07 14.00
C PRO A 59 18.41 15.16 13.69
N VAL A 60 18.06 15.70 12.51
CA VAL A 60 16.68 15.79 12.03
C VAL A 60 16.05 14.40 12.00
N TYR A 61 16.64 13.47 11.23
CA TYR A 61 16.16 12.08 11.15
C TYR A 61 16.05 11.40 12.53
N LYS A 62 17.04 11.60 13.40
CA LYS A 62 17.03 11.03 14.76
C LYS A 62 15.85 11.54 15.58
N ASN A 63 15.63 12.86 15.60
CA ASN A 63 14.51 13.47 16.32
C ASN A 63 13.15 12.97 15.83
N LEU A 64 13.02 12.68 14.53
CA LEU A 64 11.78 12.08 13.99
C LEU A 64 11.55 10.68 14.53
N VAL A 65 12.57 9.83 14.48
CA VAL A 65 12.45 8.46 14.99
C VAL A 65 12.08 8.49 16.47
N GLU A 66 12.75 9.35 17.26
CA GLU A 66 12.46 9.54 18.68
C GLU A 66 11.04 10.05 18.92
N LEU A 67 10.55 11.02 18.14
CA LEU A 67 9.18 11.56 18.27
C LEU A 67 8.12 10.50 17.98
N ILE A 68 8.32 9.68 16.94
CA ILE A 68 7.39 8.60 16.58
C ILE A 68 7.38 7.54 17.68
N ASP A 69 8.54 7.18 18.20
CA ASP A 69 8.67 6.19 19.27
C ASP A 69 8.09 6.71 20.61
N GLU A 70 8.33 7.98 20.97
CA GLU A 70 7.80 8.62 22.19
C GLU A 70 6.27 8.68 22.21
N HIS A 71 5.65 8.82 21.03
CA HIS A 71 4.20 8.87 20.90
C HIS A 71 3.54 7.52 20.63
N ASP A 72 4.30 6.41 20.67
CA ASP A 72 3.80 5.06 20.37
C ASP A 72 3.02 5.04 19.04
N LEU A 73 3.67 5.56 18.00
CA LEU A 73 3.15 5.66 16.63
C LEU A 73 3.98 4.79 15.69
N HIS A 74 3.43 4.57 14.50
CA HIS A 74 4.16 3.90 13.43
C HIS A 74 4.14 4.75 12.16
N THR A 75 5.18 4.58 11.34
CA THR A 75 5.23 5.18 10.00
C THR A 75 5.60 4.11 8.98
N VAL A 76 4.94 4.14 7.82
CA VAL A 76 5.36 3.29 6.67
C VAL A 76 6.80 3.63 6.26
N CYS A 77 7.19 4.89 6.45
CA CYS A 77 8.55 5.38 6.23
C CYS A 77 9.61 4.54 6.95
N GLN A 78 9.43 4.29 8.26
CA GLN A 78 10.34 3.45 9.04
C GLN A 78 10.23 1.97 8.66
N SER A 79 9.01 1.44 8.58
CA SER A 79 8.78 0.01 8.28
C SER A 79 9.36 -0.40 6.91
N ALA A 80 9.25 0.48 5.91
CA ALA A 80 9.74 0.25 4.56
C ALA A 80 11.18 0.75 4.31
N ARG A 81 11.84 1.32 5.32
CA ARG A 81 13.17 1.97 5.20
C ARG A 81 13.22 2.94 4.01
N CYS A 82 12.22 3.82 3.96
CA CYS A 82 11.98 4.68 2.81
C CYS A 82 13.18 5.61 2.56
N PRO A 83 13.73 5.65 1.33
CA PRO A 83 14.85 6.53 1.03
C PRO A 83 14.47 8.02 0.98
N ASN A 84 13.18 8.33 0.87
CA ASN A 84 12.67 9.69 0.63
C ASN A 84 12.36 10.46 1.93
N MET A 85 12.60 9.88 3.12
CA MET A 85 12.14 10.44 4.40
C MET A 85 12.63 11.87 4.65
N GLY A 86 13.91 12.14 4.40
CA GLY A 86 14.50 13.46 4.64
C GLY A 86 13.90 14.54 3.73
N GLU A 87 13.62 14.18 2.48
CA GLU A 87 13.04 15.08 1.49
C GLU A 87 11.56 15.38 1.81
N CYS A 88 10.75 14.33 2.01
CA CYS A 88 9.33 14.47 2.34
C CYS A 88 9.13 15.36 3.57
N TRP A 89 9.92 15.15 4.61
CA TRP A 89 9.76 15.95 5.82
C TRP A 89 10.24 17.40 5.66
N THR A 90 11.31 17.63 4.91
CA THR A 90 11.74 19.02 4.60
C THR A 90 10.65 19.76 3.83
N ALA A 91 9.84 19.06 3.02
CA ALA A 91 8.68 19.61 2.34
C ALA A 91 7.46 19.84 3.27
N GLY A 92 7.52 19.42 4.53
CA GLY A 92 6.41 19.52 5.49
C GLY A 92 5.39 18.39 5.34
N THR A 93 5.83 17.20 4.90
CA THR A 93 4.99 16.02 4.66
C THR A 93 5.50 14.80 5.41
N ALA A 94 4.59 14.02 6.00
CA ALA A 94 4.91 12.71 6.58
C ALA A 94 3.75 11.73 6.44
N THR A 95 4.05 10.44 6.50
CA THR A 95 3.06 9.35 6.40
C THR A 95 2.96 8.57 7.71
N PHE A 96 1.83 8.68 8.38
CA PHE A 96 1.51 7.93 9.59
C PHE A 96 0.82 6.62 9.24
N MET A 97 1.22 5.53 9.90
CA MET A 97 0.57 4.23 9.81
C MET A 97 -0.21 3.99 11.10
N ILE A 98 -1.53 4.13 11.03
CA ILE A 98 -2.45 3.89 12.14
C ILE A 98 -2.87 2.42 12.21
N LEU A 99 -3.57 2.05 13.29
CA LEU A 99 -4.09 0.71 13.58
C LEU A 99 -3.00 -0.33 13.91
N GLY A 100 -1.82 0.14 14.31
CA GLY A 100 -0.67 -0.69 14.66
C GLY A 100 0.25 -1.05 13.49
N ASN A 101 1.13 -2.03 13.70
CA ASN A 101 2.16 -2.46 12.75
C ASN A 101 2.04 -3.94 12.32
N VAL A 102 0.95 -4.61 12.70
CA VAL A 102 0.63 -5.99 12.32
C VAL A 102 -0.60 -5.97 11.41
N CYS A 103 -0.47 -6.55 10.22
CA CYS A 103 -1.50 -6.59 9.20
C CYS A 103 -2.14 -7.98 9.10
N THR A 104 -3.45 -8.03 8.94
CA THR A 104 -4.20 -9.29 8.71
C THR A 104 -3.97 -9.89 7.32
N ARG A 105 -3.33 -9.14 6.39
CA ARG A 105 -3.03 -9.56 5.03
C ARG A 105 -1.53 -9.79 4.82
N SER A 106 -1.22 -10.56 3.78
CA SER A 106 0.13 -11.03 3.45
C SER A 106 0.48 -10.71 1.99
N CYS A 107 0.40 -9.43 1.63
CA CYS A 107 0.82 -8.97 0.30
C CYS A 107 2.29 -9.31 0.07
N GLY A 108 2.62 -9.99 -1.04
CA GLY A 108 3.95 -10.54 -1.28
C GLY A 108 5.07 -9.49 -1.43
N PHE A 109 4.72 -8.22 -1.56
CA PHE A 109 5.64 -7.10 -1.66
C PHE A 109 5.83 -6.32 -0.35
N CYS A 110 4.94 -6.47 0.62
CA CYS A 110 4.80 -5.53 1.73
C CYS A 110 5.69 -5.91 2.91
N ALA A 111 6.46 -4.96 3.44
CA ALA A 111 7.38 -5.17 4.56
C ALA A 111 6.70 -5.17 5.95
N VAL A 112 5.40 -4.85 6.02
CA VAL A 112 4.66 -4.82 7.28
C VAL A 112 4.42 -6.24 7.77
N GLN A 113 4.53 -6.46 9.08
CA GLN A 113 4.39 -7.80 9.66
C GLN A 113 2.98 -8.34 9.43
N THR A 114 2.88 -9.59 8.98
CA THR A 114 1.59 -10.28 8.91
C THR A 114 1.31 -11.01 10.21
N GLY A 115 0.11 -10.87 10.74
CA GLY A 115 -0.33 -11.57 11.93
C GLY A 115 -1.74 -11.22 12.34
N ARG A 116 -2.13 -11.64 13.55
CA ARG A 116 -3.36 -11.21 14.19
C ARG A 116 -3.05 -9.99 15.07
N PRO A 117 -3.63 -8.82 14.80
CA PRO A 117 -3.47 -7.65 15.67
C PRO A 117 -4.05 -7.91 17.07
N GLU A 118 -3.59 -7.15 18.06
CA GLU A 118 -4.20 -7.17 19.38
C GLU A 118 -5.69 -6.81 19.32
N PRO A 119 -6.55 -7.42 20.16
CA PRO A 119 -7.97 -7.14 20.16
C PRO A 119 -8.28 -5.68 20.48
N GLY A 120 -9.24 -5.11 19.75
CA GLY A 120 -9.71 -3.74 19.96
C GLY A 120 -9.04 -2.71 19.06
N LEU A 121 -9.31 -1.45 19.36
CA LEU A 121 -8.74 -0.27 18.70
C LEU A 121 -8.18 0.65 19.78
N ASP A 122 -7.03 1.25 19.50
CA ASP A 122 -6.56 2.39 20.27
C ASP A 122 -7.31 3.64 19.79
N TYR A 123 -8.32 4.05 20.55
CA TYR A 123 -9.11 5.24 20.23
C TYR A 123 -8.39 6.56 20.54
N ASP A 124 -7.24 6.55 21.22
CA ASP A 124 -6.41 7.74 21.46
C ASP A 124 -5.32 7.93 20.39
N GLU A 125 -5.03 6.91 19.57
CA GLU A 125 -4.09 6.97 18.45
C GLU A 125 -4.34 8.21 17.54
N PRO A 126 -5.57 8.56 17.14
CA PRO A 126 -5.85 9.78 16.38
C PRO A 126 -5.32 11.08 17.01
N ARG A 127 -5.43 11.21 18.34
CA ARG A 127 -4.93 12.38 19.08
C ARG A 127 -3.40 12.41 19.06
N ARG A 128 -2.75 11.26 19.24
CA ARG A 128 -1.28 11.17 19.18
C ARG A 128 -0.75 11.49 17.80
N VAL A 129 -1.40 11.01 16.74
CA VAL A 129 -1.08 11.36 15.34
C VAL A 129 -1.18 12.87 15.10
N ALA A 130 -2.29 13.50 15.51
CA ALA A 130 -2.46 14.95 15.33
C ALA A 130 -1.42 15.77 16.10
N ASN A 131 -1.11 15.36 17.34
CA ASN A 131 -0.08 16.03 18.13
C ASN A 131 1.31 15.87 17.51
N ALA A 132 1.67 14.68 17.02
CA ALA A 132 2.93 14.44 16.33
C ALA A 132 3.01 15.28 15.04
N ALA A 133 1.95 15.27 14.22
CA ALA A 133 1.87 16.10 13.02
C ALA A 133 2.04 17.60 13.31
N ARG A 134 1.49 18.08 14.44
CA ARG A 134 1.61 19.47 14.88
C ARG A 134 3.03 19.80 15.33
N ILE A 135 3.66 18.93 16.12
CA ILE A 135 5.06 19.09 16.54
C ILE A 135 6.00 19.11 15.33
N MET A 136 5.71 18.29 14.33
CA MET A 136 6.48 18.21 13.08
C MET A 136 6.23 19.40 12.14
N GLY A 137 5.22 20.24 12.41
CA GLY A 137 4.88 21.40 11.57
C GLY A 137 4.39 21.01 10.18
N LEU A 138 3.64 19.90 10.05
CA LEU A 138 3.19 19.41 8.75
C LEU A 138 2.21 20.36 8.07
N LYS A 139 2.37 20.51 6.75
CA LYS A 139 1.43 21.21 5.86
C LYS A 139 0.51 20.24 5.12
N HIS A 140 1.00 19.01 4.94
CA HIS A 140 0.27 17.92 4.32
C HIS A 140 0.54 16.64 5.12
N ALA A 141 -0.52 16.01 5.64
CA ALA A 141 -0.41 14.76 6.39
C ALA A 141 -0.97 13.60 5.55
N VAL A 142 -0.17 12.54 5.38
CA VAL A 142 -0.66 11.29 4.77
C VAL A 142 -0.97 10.31 5.89
N VAL A 143 -2.18 9.74 5.90
CA VAL A 143 -2.60 8.73 6.88
C VAL A 143 -2.89 7.43 6.15
N THR A 144 -2.23 6.35 6.54
CA THR A 144 -2.45 5.00 6.02
C THR A 144 -2.63 4.03 7.17
N SER A 145 -3.03 2.79 6.90
CA SER A 145 -3.13 1.78 7.95
C SER A 145 -2.67 0.40 7.50
N VAL A 146 -2.50 -0.48 8.47
CA VAL A 146 -2.61 -1.92 8.25
C VAL A 146 -4.05 -2.34 7.97
N ASN A 147 -4.25 -3.53 7.39
CA ASN A 147 -5.60 -4.10 7.24
C ASN A 147 -6.07 -4.72 8.56
N ARG A 148 -7.31 -4.41 8.96
CA ARG A 148 -8.00 -4.95 10.13
C ARG A 148 -9.21 -5.81 9.71
N ASP A 149 -8.97 -6.84 8.91
CA ASP A 149 -10.02 -7.70 8.35
C ASP A 149 -10.79 -8.50 9.43
N GLU A 150 -10.27 -8.59 10.65
CA GLU A 150 -10.97 -9.20 11.78
C GLU A 150 -12.11 -8.32 12.33
N ARG A 151 -12.21 -7.05 11.90
CA ARG A 151 -13.28 -6.13 12.23
C ARG A 151 -14.24 -5.92 11.07
N GLU A 152 -15.52 -5.69 11.38
CA GLU A 152 -16.54 -5.38 10.38
C GLU A 152 -16.30 -4.01 9.71
N ASP A 153 -15.90 -3.01 10.50
CA ASP A 153 -15.61 -1.65 10.03
C ASP A 153 -14.20 -1.47 9.43
N GLY A 154 -13.36 -2.51 9.46
CA GLY A 154 -11.98 -2.48 8.98
C GLY A 154 -11.09 -1.40 9.61
N GLY A 155 -11.50 -0.79 10.73
CA GLY A 155 -10.82 0.34 11.38
C GLY A 155 -11.12 1.72 10.79
N ALA A 156 -12.10 1.86 9.89
CA ALA A 156 -12.50 3.13 9.28
C ALA A 156 -12.79 4.28 10.30
N PRO A 157 -13.39 4.04 11.48
CA PRO A 157 -13.60 5.11 12.47
C PRO A 157 -12.30 5.81 12.93
N ILE A 158 -11.16 5.10 12.96
CA ILE A 158 -9.88 5.68 13.38
C ILE A 158 -9.31 6.58 12.27
N PHE A 159 -9.48 6.22 10.99
CA PHE A 159 -9.19 7.14 9.89
C PHE A 159 -9.99 8.43 10.04
N ALA A 160 -11.31 8.31 10.22
CA ALA A 160 -12.19 9.46 10.32
C ALA A 160 -11.82 10.38 11.48
N GLU A 161 -11.62 9.82 12.68
CA GLU A 161 -11.21 10.61 13.84
C GLU A 161 -9.82 11.24 13.65
N THR A 162 -8.89 10.55 12.97
CA THR A 162 -7.55 11.09 12.69
C THR A 162 -7.62 12.33 11.79
N ILE A 163 -8.45 12.29 10.73
CA ILE A 163 -8.68 13.45 9.86
C ILE A 163 -9.21 14.63 10.68
N ARG A 164 -10.24 14.40 11.52
CA ARG A 164 -10.83 15.45 12.38
C ARG A 164 -9.82 16.06 13.34
N ARG A 165 -8.99 15.23 13.97
CA ARG A 165 -7.98 15.66 14.94
C ARG A 165 -6.89 16.49 14.28
N ILE A 166 -6.37 16.05 13.13
CA ILE A 166 -5.36 16.80 12.37
C ILE A 166 -5.90 18.18 11.99
N ARG A 167 -7.10 18.26 11.41
CA ARG A 167 -7.70 19.55 11.00
C ARG A 167 -7.97 20.48 12.18
N LYS A 168 -8.39 19.93 13.32
CA LYS A 168 -8.64 20.70 14.54
C LYS A 168 -7.35 21.26 15.14
N GLU A 169 -6.28 20.46 15.17
CA GLU A 169 -5.02 20.84 15.82
C GLU A 169 -4.09 21.64 14.90
N ILE A 170 -4.26 21.53 13.58
CA ILE A 170 -3.41 22.17 12.57
C ILE A 170 -4.28 22.81 11.48
N PRO A 171 -4.88 23.99 11.73
CA PRO A 171 -5.69 24.68 10.74
C PRO A 171 -4.92 24.91 9.43
N GLY A 172 -5.51 24.51 8.30
CA GLY A 172 -4.89 24.63 6.98
C GLY A 172 -3.99 23.46 6.57
N CYS A 173 -3.76 22.48 7.45
CA CYS A 173 -3.11 21.23 7.05
C CYS A 173 -4.07 20.39 6.18
N THR A 174 -3.57 19.97 5.03
CA THR A 174 -4.30 19.09 4.10
C THR A 174 -4.03 17.63 4.46
N VAL A 175 -4.98 16.74 4.18
CA VAL A 175 -4.94 15.33 4.56
C VAL A 175 -5.17 14.44 3.35
N GLU A 176 -4.18 13.60 3.03
CA GLU A 176 -4.34 12.45 2.15
C GLU A 176 -4.57 11.21 2.99
N VAL A 177 -5.54 10.37 2.61
CA VAL A 177 -5.67 9.03 3.19
C VAL A 177 -5.29 7.96 2.18
N LEU A 178 -4.41 7.03 2.55
CA LEU A 178 -4.14 5.79 1.80
C LEU A 178 -4.86 4.63 2.50
N ILE A 179 -6.01 4.25 1.96
CA ILE A 179 -6.94 3.33 2.64
C ILE A 179 -6.82 1.89 2.13
N PRO A 180 -7.17 0.89 2.97
CA PRO A 180 -7.44 -0.47 2.50
C PRO A 180 -8.71 -0.53 1.62
N ASP A 181 -8.99 -1.69 1.04
CA ASP A 181 -10.21 -1.91 0.23
C ASP A 181 -11.47 -2.18 1.09
N PHE A 182 -11.31 -2.18 2.43
CA PHE A 182 -12.33 -2.56 3.42
C PHE A 182 -13.09 -3.86 3.12
N ARG A 183 -12.49 -4.78 2.36
CA ARG A 183 -13.12 -6.00 1.82
C ARG A 183 -14.39 -5.74 0.99
N GLY A 184 -14.58 -4.51 0.50
CA GLY A 184 -15.80 -4.11 -0.23
C GLY A 184 -16.98 -3.81 0.70
N ILE A 185 -16.73 -3.59 2.00
CA ILE A 185 -17.75 -3.14 2.94
C ILE A 185 -17.91 -1.63 2.76
N TRP A 186 -18.85 -1.25 1.90
CA TRP A 186 -19.02 0.15 1.47
C TRP A 186 -19.45 1.10 2.60
N SER A 187 -20.11 0.60 3.64
CA SER A 187 -20.40 1.38 4.85
C SER A 187 -19.13 1.79 5.60
N ALA A 188 -18.11 0.93 5.62
CA ALA A 188 -16.80 1.26 6.20
C ALA A 188 -16.05 2.29 5.34
N LEU A 189 -16.09 2.13 4.01
CA LEU A 189 -15.56 3.14 3.09
C LEU A 189 -16.23 4.51 3.33
N GLN A 190 -17.57 4.54 3.41
CA GLN A 190 -18.34 5.77 3.58
C GLN A 190 -17.93 6.57 4.83
N ILE A 191 -17.60 5.90 5.94
CA ILE A 191 -17.11 6.57 7.16
C ILE A 191 -15.89 7.45 6.87
N VAL A 192 -14.99 7.01 5.98
CA VAL A 192 -13.82 7.80 5.58
C VAL A 192 -14.19 8.88 4.55
N LEU A 193 -15.07 8.56 3.60
CA LEU A 193 -15.52 9.51 2.57
C LEU A 193 -16.26 10.71 3.16
N ASP A 194 -17.05 10.50 4.21
CA ASP A 194 -17.82 11.55 4.89
C ASP A 194 -16.91 12.63 5.50
N GLU A 195 -15.67 12.28 5.84
CA GLU A 195 -14.68 13.24 6.32
C GLU A 195 -14.02 14.05 5.19
N ARG A 196 -14.31 13.75 3.93
CA ARG A 196 -13.82 14.47 2.74
C ARG A 196 -12.32 14.80 2.80
N PRO A 197 -11.42 13.81 2.89
CA PRO A 197 -9.98 14.07 2.80
C PRO A 197 -9.66 14.79 1.49
N GLU A 198 -8.63 15.64 1.49
CA GLU A 198 -8.22 16.39 0.29
C GLU A 198 -7.82 15.43 -0.84
N ILE A 199 -7.21 14.29 -0.50
CA ILE A 199 -6.91 13.22 -1.45
C ILE A 199 -7.34 11.88 -0.84
N LEU A 200 -8.14 11.12 -1.59
CA LEU A 200 -8.37 9.72 -1.30
C LEU A 200 -7.49 8.84 -2.18
N ASN A 201 -6.57 8.13 -1.54
CA ASN A 201 -5.66 7.22 -2.17
C ASN A 201 -6.03 5.76 -1.87
N HIS A 202 -6.12 4.94 -2.91
CA HIS A 202 -6.18 3.49 -2.79
C HIS A 202 -5.33 2.87 -3.89
N ASN A 203 -4.18 2.30 -3.52
CA ASN A 203 -3.30 1.67 -4.50
C ASN A 203 -3.90 0.37 -5.04
N VAL A 204 -3.80 0.19 -6.36
CA VAL A 204 -4.03 -1.08 -7.04
C VAL A 204 -2.76 -1.96 -7.01
N GLU A 205 -1.58 -1.35 -6.93
CA GLU A 205 -0.25 -1.97 -6.76
C GLU A 205 0.29 -2.74 -7.97
N SER A 206 -0.54 -3.47 -8.72
CA SER A 206 -0.08 -4.27 -9.87
C SER A 206 -1.20 -4.58 -10.86
N VAL A 207 -0.82 -5.10 -12.02
CA VAL A 207 -1.71 -5.43 -13.14
C VAL A 207 -2.59 -6.66 -12.83
N PRO A 208 -3.76 -6.82 -13.48
CA PRO A 208 -4.73 -7.89 -13.17
C PRO A 208 -4.13 -9.30 -13.16
N ARG A 209 -3.27 -9.63 -14.13
CA ARG A 209 -2.63 -10.96 -14.23
C ARG A 209 -1.80 -11.30 -13.00
N LEU A 210 -1.13 -10.31 -12.41
CA LEU A 210 -0.25 -10.49 -11.25
C LEU A 210 -0.98 -10.33 -9.92
N TYR A 211 -2.23 -9.87 -9.93
CA TYR A 211 -2.92 -9.41 -8.72
C TYR A 211 -2.96 -10.47 -7.61
N ARG A 212 -3.31 -11.72 -7.94
CA ARG A 212 -3.36 -12.82 -6.96
C ARG A 212 -1.98 -13.19 -6.39
N ARG A 213 -0.91 -13.04 -7.18
CA ARG A 213 0.48 -13.27 -6.74
C ARG A 213 0.94 -12.14 -5.81
N VAL A 214 0.62 -10.89 -6.15
CA VAL A 214 1.08 -9.69 -5.45
C VAL A 214 0.24 -9.40 -4.20
N ARG A 215 -1.08 -9.56 -4.28
CA ARG A 215 -2.07 -9.26 -3.24
C ARG A 215 -3.10 -10.39 -3.11
N PRO A 216 -2.74 -11.53 -2.50
CA PRO A 216 -3.59 -12.73 -2.50
C PRO A 216 -4.96 -12.54 -1.82
N GLN A 217 -5.10 -11.56 -0.91
CA GLN A 217 -6.37 -11.24 -0.24
C GLN A 217 -7.11 -10.01 -0.81
N ALA A 218 -6.57 -9.33 -1.84
CA ALA A 218 -7.25 -8.20 -2.48
C ALA A 218 -7.92 -8.64 -3.79
N ASP A 219 -8.83 -7.80 -4.31
CA ASP A 219 -9.48 -7.98 -5.61
C ASP A 219 -9.28 -6.74 -6.49
N TYR A 220 -8.93 -6.92 -7.77
CA TYR A 220 -8.58 -5.82 -8.68
C TYR A 220 -9.79 -4.92 -8.97
N GLU A 221 -10.92 -5.52 -9.34
CA GLU A 221 -12.15 -4.78 -9.63
C GLU A 221 -12.69 -4.07 -8.39
N ARG A 222 -12.57 -4.69 -7.21
CA ARG A 222 -12.90 -4.04 -5.94
C ARG A 222 -12.04 -2.81 -5.68
N SER A 223 -10.74 -2.90 -5.94
CA SER A 223 -9.83 -1.76 -5.77
C SER A 223 -10.16 -0.61 -6.72
N LEU A 224 -10.51 -0.92 -7.98
CA LEU A 224 -11.03 0.08 -8.91
C LEU A 224 -12.37 0.67 -8.43
N ARG A 225 -13.27 -0.16 -7.88
CA ARG A 225 -14.56 0.29 -7.38
C ARG A 225 -14.45 1.22 -6.17
N VAL A 226 -13.45 1.02 -5.29
CA VAL A 226 -13.14 1.96 -4.20
C VAL A 226 -12.84 3.36 -4.75
N LEU A 227 -12.01 3.43 -5.80
CA LEU A 227 -11.64 4.69 -6.44
C LEU A 227 -12.84 5.34 -7.14
N GLU A 228 -13.61 4.55 -7.88
CA GLU A 228 -14.80 5.01 -8.61
C GLU A 228 -15.84 5.61 -7.65
N ILE A 229 -16.21 4.91 -6.57
CA ILE A 229 -17.16 5.42 -5.55
C ILE A 229 -16.65 6.73 -4.94
N SER A 230 -15.35 6.81 -4.67
CA SER A 230 -14.74 8.01 -4.08
C SER A 230 -14.80 9.20 -5.05
N LYS A 231 -14.53 8.95 -6.34
CA LYS A 231 -14.60 9.94 -7.40
C LYS A 231 -16.03 10.44 -7.63
N ASP A 232 -17.01 9.53 -7.64
CA ASP A 232 -18.43 9.84 -7.80
C ASP A 232 -18.95 10.75 -6.68
N GLN A 233 -18.33 10.73 -5.49
CA GLN A 233 -18.64 11.64 -4.38
C GLN A 233 -17.86 12.98 -4.42
N GLY A 234 -17.14 13.22 -5.51
CA GLY A 234 -16.40 14.45 -5.78
C GLY A 234 -15.11 14.59 -4.97
N LEU A 235 -14.50 13.48 -4.53
CA LEU A 235 -13.16 13.51 -3.95
C LEU A 235 -12.10 13.43 -5.06
N ARG A 236 -10.94 14.05 -4.80
CA ARG A 236 -9.75 13.84 -5.62
C ARG A 236 -9.19 12.46 -5.33
N THR A 237 -9.03 11.64 -6.37
CA THR A 237 -8.64 10.24 -6.20
C THR A 237 -7.21 10.00 -6.67
N LYS A 238 -6.54 9.09 -5.96
CA LYS A 238 -5.16 8.73 -6.23
C LYS A 238 -4.99 7.22 -6.19
N SER A 239 -4.13 6.71 -7.04
CA SER A 239 -3.70 5.32 -6.98
C SER A 239 -2.24 5.18 -7.38
N GLY A 240 -1.69 4.01 -7.10
CA GLY A 240 -0.30 3.70 -7.35
C GLY A 240 -0.11 2.27 -7.80
N ILE A 241 0.93 2.07 -8.59
CA ILE A 241 1.44 0.75 -8.97
C ILE A 241 2.95 0.66 -8.71
N MET A 242 3.41 -0.56 -8.49
CA MET A 242 4.83 -0.89 -8.50
C MET A 242 5.15 -1.67 -9.77
N VAL A 243 6.25 -1.29 -10.42
CA VAL A 243 6.79 -1.97 -11.61
C VAL A 243 8.06 -2.75 -11.28
N GLY A 244 8.37 -3.78 -12.08
CA GLY A 244 9.43 -4.74 -11.85
C GLY A 244 8.99 -6.05 -11.18
N LEU A 245 7.69 -6.34 -11.15
CA LEU A 245 7.09 -7.56 -10.59
C LEU A 245 6.75 -8.61 -11.67
N GLY A 246 7.08 -8.30 -12.93
CA GLY A 246 6.89 -9.17 -14.10
C GLY A 246 5.70 -8.76 -14.98
N GLU A 247 5.18 -7.55 -14.79
CA GLU A 247 4.22 -6.92 -15.69
C GLU A 247 4.90 -6.51 -17.00
N THR A 248 4.12 -6.49 -18.08
CA THR A 248 4.56 -5.97 -19.37
C THR A 248 4.16 -4.49 -19.51
N GLU A 249 4.84 -3.76 -20.40
CA GLU A 249 4.48 -2.37 -20.71
C GLU A 249 2.99 -2.25 -21.12
N ASP A 250 2.51 -3.11 -22.02
CA ASP A 250 1.13 -3.09 -22.49
C ASP A 250 0.10 -3.30 -21.37
N GLU A 251 0.42 -4.14 -20.38
CA GLU A 251 -0.44 -4.33 -19.20
C GLU A 251 -0.48 -3.09 -18.31
N VAL A 252 0.65 -2.38 -18.16
CA VAL A 252 0.69 -1.10 -17.44
C VAL A 252 -0.14 -0.05 -18.19
N LEU A 253 -0.04 0.01 -19.52
CA LEU A 253 -0.83 0.94 -20.33
C LEU A 253 -2.33 0.63 -20.29
N THR A 254 -2.70 -0.66 -20.26
CA THR A 254 -4.10 -1.09 -20.09
C THR A 254 -4.63 -0.71 -18.70
N LEU A 255 -3.81 -0.84 -17.66
CA LEU A 255 -4.17 -0.39 -16.32
C LEU A 255 -4.37 1.13 -16.25
N MET A 256 -3.60 1.92 -17.01
CA MET A 256 -3.85 3.36 -17.13
C MET A 256 -5.23 3.65 -17.75
N ASP A 257 -5.67 2.84 -18.72
CA ASP A 257 -7.02 2.97 -19.28
C ASP A 257 -8.11 2.66 -18.25
N ASP A 258 -7.88 1.70 -17.36
CA ASP A 258 -8.76 1.45 -16.21
C ASP A 258 -8.80 2.62 -15.23
N PHE A 259 -7.65 3.25 -14.96
CA PHE A 259 -7.56 4.43 -14.09
C PHE A 259 -8.33 5.62 -14.66
N VAL A 260 -8.19 5.88 -15.97
CA VAL A 260 -8.96 6.90 -16.67
C VAL A 260 -10.45 6.58 -16.60
N ARG A 261 -10.84 5.32 -16.83
CA ARG A 261 -12.24 4.87 -16.79
C ARG A 261 -12.91 5.14 -15.44
N VAL A 262 -12.22 4.91 -14.32
CA VAL A 262 -12.77 5.15 -12.97
C VAL A 262 -12.45 6.55 -12.43
N GLY A 263 -11.85 7.41 -13.25
CA GLY A 263 -11.60 8.81 -12.93
C GLY A 263 -10.53 9.04 -11.87
N VAL A 264 -9.43 8.28 -11.90
CA VAL A 264 -8.25 8.54 -11.07
C VAL A 264 -7.58 9.85 -11.49
N ASP A 265 -7.42 10.78 -10.56
CA ASP A 265 -6.78 12.08 -10.83
C ASP A 265 -5.26 12.00 -10.78
N VAL A 266 -4.73 11.22 -9.82
CA VAL A 266 -3.29 11.15 -9.55
C VAL A 266 -2.80 9.71 -9.61
N MET A 267 -1.81 9.44 -10.45
CA MET A 267 -1.15 8.13 -10.55
C MET A 267 0.29 8.22 -10.05
N THR A 268 0.69 7.24 -9.23
CA THR A 268 2.08 7.05 -8.83
C THR A 268 2.65 5.75 -9.40
N ILE A 269 3.86 5.79 -9.94
CA ILE A 269 4.54 4.62 -10.52
C ILE A 269 5.96 4.54 -9.98
N GLY A 270 6.22 3.51 -9.18
CA GLY A 270 7.51 3.30 -8.51
C GLY A 270 8.15 1.95 -8.83
N GLN A 271 9.48 1.86 -8.74
CA GLN A 271 10.14 0.55 -8.79
C GLN A 271 9.80 -0.26 -7.54
N TYR A 272 9.38 -1.51 -7.74
CA TYR A 272 9.33 -2.51 -6.68
C TYR A 272 10.73 -2.79 -6.15
N LEU A 273 10.92 -2.59 -4.85
CA LEU A 273 12.15 -2.94 -4.14
C LEU A 273 11.84 -4.04 -3.14
N GLN A 274 12.41 -5.21 -3.35
CA GLN A 274 12.23 -6.37 -2.48
C GLN A 274 12.70 -6.06 -1.04
N PRO A 275 11.80 -6.15 -0.02
CA PRO A 275 12.17 -5.89 1.37
C PRO A 275 13.13 -6.93 1.96
N THR A 276 12.81 -8.22 1.78
CA THR A 276 13.62 -9.37 2.23
C THR A 276 13.56 -10.51 1.22
N HIS A 277 14.43 -11.50 1.35
CA HIS A 277 14.47 -12.68 0.48
C HIS A 277 13.20 -13.55 0.51
N MET A 278 12.33 -13.35 1.50
CA MET A 278 11.04 -14.05 1.64
C MET A 278 9.91 -13.36 0.86
N HIS A 279 10.14 -12.15 0.35
CA HIS A 279 9.18 -11.41 -0.46
C HIS A 279 9.36 -11.75 -1.94
N LEU A 280 8.40 -11.34 -2.77
CA LEU A 280 8.47 -11.53 -4.22
C LEU A 280 9.82 -11.08 -4.79
N PRO A 281 10.40 -11.83 -5.75
CA PRO A 281 11.62 -11.40 -6.40
C PRO A 281 11.36 -10.17 -7.26
N VAL A 282 12.39 -9.34 -7.45
CA VAL A 282 12.38 -8.32 -8.50
C VAL A 282 12.63 -9.05 -9.83
N GLU A 283 11.67 -8.99 -10.74
CA GLU A 283 11.79 -9.59 -12.07
C GLU A 283 12.58 -8.67 -13.01
N GLU A 284 12.39 -7.35 -12.87
CA GLU A 284 13.08 -6.36 -13.70
C GLU A 284 13.36 -5.06 -12.92
N PHE A 285 14.52 -4.45 -13.17
CA PHE A 285 14.81 -3.07 -12.75
C PHE A 285 14.54 -2.12 -13.92
N ILE A 286 13.39 -1.46 -13.88
CA ILE A 286 12.92 -0.58 -14.94
C ILE A 286 13.85 0.64 -15.07
N HIS A 287 14.24 0.95 -16.30
CA HIS A 287 15.11 2.09 -16.59
C HIS A 287 14.36 3.43 -16.39
N PRO A 288 15.02 4.51 -15.91
CA PRO A 288 14.39 5.83 -15.74
C PRO A 288 13.65 6.36 -16.98
N ASP A 289 14.14 6.07 -18.18
CA ASP A 289 13.49 6.48 -19.43
C ASP A 289 12.09 5.86 -19.60
N GLN A 290 11.90 4.62 -19.13
CA GLN A 290 10.59 3.98 -19.17
C GLN A 290 9.61 4.64 -18.17
N PHE A 291 10.09 5.06 -17.00
CA PHE A 291 9.27 5.85 -16.08
C PHE A 291 8.84 7.19 -16.69
N LYS A 292 9.75 7.87 -17.40
CA LYS A 292 9.43 9.10 -18.14
C LYS A 292 8.37 8.84 -19.20
N ARG A 293 8.49 7.74 -19.95
CA ARG A 293 7.50 7.32 -20.96
C ARG A 293 6.14 7.01 -20.33
N TYR A 294 6.10 6.33 -19.18
CA TYR A 294 4.86 6.08 -18.45
C TYR A 294 4.17 7.38 -18.02
N LYS A 295 4.93 8.38 -17.58
CA LYS A 295 4.39 9.70 -17.24
C LYS A 295 3.72 10.36 -18.44
N GLU A 296 4.48 10.50 -19.54
CA GLU A 296 3.98 11.14 -20.77
C GLU A 296 2.72 10.45 -21.31
N ILE A 297 2.69 9.12 -21.30
CA ILE A 297 1.53 8.36 -21.78
C ILE A 297 0.34 8.48 -20.82
N GLY A 298 0.55 8.36 -19.51
CA GLY A 298 -0.52 8.45 -18.53
C GLY A 298 -1.21 9.82 -18.54
N GLU A 299 -0.42 10.90 -18.61
CA GLU A 299 -0.93 12.27 -18.76
C GLU A 299 -1.67 12.45 -20.10
N ALA A 300 -1.12 11.94 -21.20
CA ALA A 300 -1.77 12.00 -22.52
C ALA A 300 -3.07 11.19 -22.60
N LYS A 301 -3.23 10.12 -21.81
CA LYS A 301 -4.47 9.33 -21.70
C LYS A 301 -5.56 10.05 -20.90
N GLY A 302 -5.21 11.06 -20.10
CA GLY A 302 -6.16 11.89 -19.36
C GLY A 302 -6.06 11.78 -17.83
N ILE A 303 -5.01 11.18 -17.28
CA ILE A 303 -4.72 11.26 -15.84
C ILE A 303 -4.12 12.65 -15.57
N GLU A 304 -4.69 13.41 -14.64
CA GLU A 304 -4.32 14.81 -14.42
C GLU A 304 -2.85 14.96 -13.98
N HIS A 305 -2.38 14.07 -13.09
CA HIS A 305 -1.02 14.09 -12.61
C HIS A 305 -0.42 12.68 -12.56
N VAL A 306 0.76 12.49 -13.16
CA VAL A 306 1.50 11.24 -13.06
C VAL A 306 2.89 11.49 -12.45
N GLU A 307 3.09 10.98 -11.24
CA GLU A 307 4.39 10.94 -10.57
C GLU A 307 5.02 9.57 -10.84
N SER A 308 6.13 9.54 -11.57
CA SER A 308 6.69 8.31 -12.13
C SER A 308 8.21 8.33 -12.07
N GLY A 309 8.78 7.39 -11.33
CA GLY A 309 10.22 7.30 -11.19
C GLY A 309 10.66 6.13 -10.31
N PRO A 310 11.95 5.74 -10.38
CA PRO A 310 12.43 4.55 -9.67
C PRO A 310 12.22 4.60 -8.15
N LEU A 311 12.30 5.79 -7.55
CA LEU A 311 12.18 6.00 -6.11
C LEU A 311 10.80 6.52 -5.68
N VAL A 312 9.87 6.70 -6.62
CA VAL A 312 8.52 7.16 -6.32
C VAL A 312 7.83 6.14 -5.40
N ARG A 313 7.07 6.69 -4.47
CA ARG A 313 6.19 6.00 -3.53
C ARG A 313 4.85 6.72 -3.54
N SER A 314 3.79 6.05 -3.10
CA SER A 314 2.46 6.65 -3.06
C SER A 314 2.42 7.98 -2.33
N SER A 315 3.21 8.17 -1.27
CA SER A 315 3.27 9.44 -0.52
C SER A 315 4.43 10.38 -0.92
N TYR A 316 5.20 10.06 -1.96
CA TYR A 316 6.28 10.94 -2.44
C TYR A 316 5.68 12.17 -3.12
N HIS A 317 6.16 13.36 -2.75
CA HIS A 317 5.65 14.68 -3.20
C HIS A 317 4.12 14.85 -3.11
N ALA A 318 3.47 14.14 -2.19
CA ALA A 318 2.01 14.16 -2.04
C ALA A 318 1.43 15.57 -1.83
N GLU A 319 2.21 16.49 -1.24
CA GLU A 319 1.82 17.88 -1.07
C GLU A 319 1.62 18.65 -2.37
N ARG A 320 2.15 18.14 -3.49
CA ARG A 320 1.99 18.72 -4.83
C ARG A 320 0.79 18.18 -5.58
N HIS A 321 0.12 17.19 -5.02
CA HIS A 321 -0.97 16.47 -5.64
C HIS A 321 -2.34 16.97 -5.17
N VAL A 322 -2.40 17.93 -4.24
CA VAL A 322 -3.63 18.52 -3.71
C VAL A 322 -4.31 19.39 -4.75
#